data_AF-A0A1G6NVP7-F1
#
_entry.id   AF-A0A1G6NVP7-F1
#
_cell.length_a   1.000
_cell.length_b   1.000
_cell.length_c   1.000
_cell.angle_alpha   90.00
_cell.angle_beta   90.00
_cell.angle_gamma   90.00
#
_symmetry.space_group_name_H-M   'P 1'
#
loop_
_entity.id
_entity.type
_entity.pdbx_description
1 polymer ?
#
loop_
_entity_poly.entity_id
_entity_poly.type
_entity_poly.pdbx_seq_one_letter_code
_entity_poly.pdbx_strand_id
1 'polypeptide(L)'
;MDDRLFRNAMGRFTTGVTVITTKIDDEVHGMTANAFMSVSLNPKLITVSVDHKAQMHEKLRESERFAVSILSEEQQNISKHFAGQKQAEKGIDFDFIEGVPVIPDALAAIVCKGYSSHPIGDHTLYVGEVIDIGLKEGDPLTFFAGKYGSLAKQII
;
A
#
# COMPACT_ATOMS: atom_id res chain seq x y z
N MET A 1 -18.91 20.07 7.46
CA MET A 1 -17.67 20.57 6.84
C MET A 1 -17.68 20.14 5.39
N ASP A 2 -17.20 20.96 4.46
CA ASP A 2 -17.15 20.61 3.04
C ASP A 2 -16.14 19.47 2.77
N ASP A 3 -16.58 18.44 2.04
CA ASP A 3 -15.75 17.25 1.76
C ASP A 3 -14.48 17.60 0.98
N ARG A 4 -14.57 18.58 0.08
CA ARG A 4 -13.40 19.03 -0.70
C ARG A 4 -12.39 19.73 0.20
N LEU A 5 -12.84 20.56 1.14
CA LEU A 5 -11.97 21.16 2.15
C LEU A 5 -11.24 20.10 2.98
N PHE A 6 -11.95 19.07 3.45
CA PHE A 6 -11.34 17.97 4.19
C PHE A 6 -10.29 17.22 3.35
N ARG A 7 -10.62 16.80 2.13
CA ARG A 7 -9.67 16.13 1.22
C ARG A 7 -8.46 16.99 0.89
N ASN A 8 -8.66 18.30 0.67
CA ASN A 8 -7.55 19.23 0.42
C ASN A 8 -6.63 19.33 1.63
N ALA A 9 -7.16 19.34 2.86
CA ALA A 9 -6.37 19.37 4.08
C ALA A 9 -5.57 18.06 4.25
N MET A 10 -6.20 16.90 4.05
CA MET A 10 -5.52 15.59 4.12
C MET A 10 -4.40 15.47 3.08
N GLY A 11 -4.63 16.00 1.86
CA GLY A 11 -3.61 16.05 0.82
C GLY A 11 -2.40 16.94 1.13
N ARG A 12 -2.40 17.72 2.22
CA ARG A 12 -1.22 18.48 2.67
C ARG A 12 -0.22 17.65 3.45
N PHE A 13 -0.57 16.44 3.86
CA PHE A 13 0.37 15.50 4.46
C PHE A 13 1.02 14.67 3.36
N THR A 14 2.31 14.92 3.09
CA THR A 14 3.08 14.13 2.11
C THR A 14 3.24 12.70 2.61
N THR A 15 3.03 11.75 1.71
CA THR A 15 3.16 10.32 1.99
C THR A 15 4.06 9.66 0.94
N GLY A 16 4.65 8.52 1.29
CA GLY A 16 5.06 7.56 0.27
C GLY A 16 3.83 6.91 -0.38
N VAL A 17 4.07 6.13 -1.44
CA VAL A 17 3.01 5.36 -2.10
C VAL A 17 3.26 3.87 -1.89
N THR A 18 2.21 3.12 -1.59
CA THR A 18 2.29 1.67 -1.42
C THR A 18 1.32 0.94 -2.33
N VAL A 19 1.59 -0.34 -2.60
CA VAL A 19 0.60 -1.29 -3.12
C VAL A 19 0.40 -2.37 -2.07
N ILE A 20 -0.86 -2.56 -1.69
CA ILE A 20 -1.30 -3.69 -0.88
C ILE A 20 -1.59 -4.84 -1.82
N THR A 21 -1.00 -6.00 -1.55
CA THR A 21 -1.20 -7.21 -2.35
C THR A 21 -1.65 -8.37 -1.46
N THR A 22 -2.48 -9.25 -2.02
CA THR A 22 -2.94 -10.48 -1.38
C THR A 22 -3.22 -11.53 -2.44
N LYS A 23 -3.33 -12.79 -2.03
CA LYS A 23 -3.59 -13.93 -2.91
C LYS A 23 -4.76 -14.74 -2.39
N ILE A 24 -5.78 -14.96 -3.22
CA ILE A 24 -6.97 -15.79 -2.90
C ILE A 24 -7.20 -16.73 -4.08
N ASP A 25 -7.35 -18.03 -3.82
CA ASP A 25 -7.63 -19.06 -4.84
C ASP A 25 -6.69 -18.99 -6.06
N ASP A 26 -5.40 -18.79 -5.80
CA ASP A 26 -4.34 -18.57 -6.79
C ASP A 26 -4.38 -17.26 -7.60
N GLU A 27 -5.39 -16.42 -7.40
CA GLU A 27 -5.47 -15.08 -7.99
C GLU A 27 -4.80 -14.02 -7.11
N VAL A 28 -3.98 -13.18 -7.74
CA VAL A 28 -3.34 -12.03 -7.08
C VAL A 28 -4.25 -10.81 -7.20
N HIS A 29 -4.47 -10.15 -6.06
CA HIS A 29 -5.18 -8.88 -5.99
C HIS A 29 -4.23 -7.80 -5.47
N GLY A 30 -4.34 -6.59 -6.03
CA GLY A 30 -3.54 -5.44 -5.63
C GLY A 30 -4.35 -4.16 -5.55
N MET A 31 -3.95 -3.25 -4.66
CA MET A 31 -4.56 -1.93 -4.51
C MET A 31 -3.52 -0.90 -4.08
N THR A 32 -3.46 0.23 -4.78
CA THR A 32 -2.63 1.36 -4.37
C THR A 32 -3.23 2.00 -3.12
N ALA A 33 -2.38 2.25 -2.12
CA ALA A 33 -2.75 2.92 -0.89
C ALA A 33 -1.62 3.84 -0.41
N ASN A 34 -1.99 4.95 0.23
CA ASN A 34 -1.04 5.79 0.98
C ASN A 34 -1.50 6.02 2.43
N ALA A 35 -2.63 5.43 2.83
CA ALA A 35 -3.08 5.36 4.22
C ALA A 35 -2.44 4.14 4.91
N PHE A 36 -1.11 4.16 5.02
CA PHE A 36 -0.27 3.14 5.62
C PHE A 36 0.53 3.75 6.79
N MET A 37 0.73 2.98 7.86
CA MET A 37 1.49 3.44 9.03
C MET A 37 2.12 2.27 9.79
N SER A 38 3.32 2.49 10.34
CA SER A 38 3.90 1.63 11.38
C SER A 38 3.21 1.84 12.72
N VAL A 39 2.86 0.76 13.43
CA VAL A 39 2.03 0.82 14.65
C VAL A 39 2.80 0.42 15.90
N SER A 40 3.58 -0.66 15.85
CA SER A 40 4.24 -1.23 17.02
C SER A 40 5.56 -1.90 16.66
N LEU A 41 6.50 -1.92 17.62
CA LEU A 41 7.74 -2.68 17.50
C LEU A 41 7.67 -4.06 18.18
N ASN A 42 6.88 -4.21 19.25
CA ASN A 42 6.74 -5.47 19.98
C ASN A 42 5.26 -5.73 20.38
N PRO A 43 4.52 -6.58 19.64
CA PRO A 43 4.92 -7.22 18.38
C PRO A 43 5.08 -6.20 17.24
N LYS A 44 5.73 -6.60 16.14
CA LYS A 44 5.93 -5.75 14.96
C LYS A 44 4.62 -5.61 14.20
N LEU A 45 3.98 -4.44 14.27
CA LEU A 45 2.67 -4.21 13.67
C LEU A 45 2.70 -3.03 12.71
N ILE A 46 1.96 -3.16 11.61
CA ILE A 46 1.61 -2.07 10.69
C ILE A 46 0.08 -2.00 10.56
N THR A 47 -0.41 -0.91 9.98
CA THR A 47 -1.83 -0.80 9.60
C THR A 47 -1.99 -0.20 8.21
N VAL A 48 -3.03 -0.64 7.52
CA VAL A 48 -3.53 -0.05 6.28
C VAL A 48 -5.02 0.29 6.44
N SER A 49 -5.42 1.47 5.98
CA SER A 49 -6.82 1.89 5.96
C SER A 49 -7.43 1.64 4.59
N VAL A 50 -8.53 0.89 4.52
CA VAL A 50 -9.17 0.50 3.26
C VAL A 50 -10.64 0.88 3.26
N ASP A 51 -11.07 1.63 2.25
CA ASP A 51 -12.46 2.05 2.02
C ASP A 51 -13.36 0.81 1.85
N HIS A 52 -14.53 0.80 2.48
CA HIS A 52 -15.50 -0.29 2.36
C HIS A 52 -15.98 -0.57 0.92
N LYS A 53 -15.82 0.38 0.00
CA LYS A 53 -16.16 0.25 -1.42
C LYS A 53 -15.02 -0.33 -2.26
N ALA A 54 -13.80 -0.41 -1.71
CA ALA A 54 -12.68 -0.99 -2.43
C ALA A 54 -12.83 -2.52 -2.48
N GLN A 55 -12.60 -3.14 -3.64
CA GLN A 55 -12.61 -4.60 -3.76
C GLN A 55 -11.62 -5.26 -2.79
N MET A 56 -10.50 -4.59 -2.52
CA MET A 56 -9.48 -5.04 -1.55
C MET A 56 -10.04 -5.22 -0.13
N HIS A 57 -11.10 -4.50 0.26
CA HIS A 57 -11.75 -4.67 1.56
C HIS A 57 -12.20 -6.12 1.78
N GLU A 58 -12.93 -6.67 0.80
CA GLU A 58 -13.38 -8.06 0.86
C GLU A 58 -12.20 -9.03 0.80
N LYS A 59 -11.19 -8.73 -0.03
CA LYS A 59 -10.01 -9.58 -0.18
C LYS A 59 -9.14 -9.64 1.08
N LEU A 60 -9.01 -8.55 1.83
CA LEU A 60 -8.31 -8.56 3.13
C LEU A 60 -9.16 -9.16 4.25
N ARG A 61 -10.48 -9.16 4.10
CA ARG A 61 -11.38 -9.85 5.03
C ARG A 61 -11.32 -11.38 4.86
N GLU A 62 -11.16 -11.84 3.63
CA GLU A 62 -11.08 -13.27 3.27
C GLU A 62 -9.66 -13.84 3.44
N SER A 63 -8.62 -13.05 3.14
CA SER A 63 -7.23 -13.53 3.19
C SER A 63 -6.64 -13.48 4.60
N GLU A 64 -5.87 -14.51 4.97
CA GLU A 64 -5.09 -14.55 6.20
C GLU A 64 -3.79 -13.74 6.13
N ARG A 65 -3.31 -13.42 4.91
CA ARG A 65 -2.02 -12.77 4.68
C ARG A 65 -2.12 -11.69 3.62
N PHE A 66 -1.32 -10.65 3.79
CA PHE A 66 -1.18 -9.59 2.79
C PHE A 66 0.23 -9.02 2.84
N ALA A 67 0.62 -8.32 1.79
CA ALA A 67 1.87 -7.60 1.75
C ALA A 67 1.63 -6.11 1.46
N VAL A 68 2.56 -5.28 1.92
CA VAL A 68 2.63 -3.86 1.59
C VAL A 68 3.96 -3.61 0.89
N SER A 69 3.90 -3.23 -0.38
CA SER A 69 5.06 -2.87 -1.18
C SER A 69 5.20 -1.35 -1.24
N ILE A 70 6.25 -0.78 -0.66
CA ILE A 70 6.56 0.66 -0.70
C ILE A 70 7.26 0.98 -2.03
N LEU A 71 6.67 1.86 -2.82
CA LEU A 71 7.09 2.09 -4.20
C LEU A 71 8.27 3.07 -4.33
N SER A 72 9.17 2.77 -5.26
CA SER A 72 10.22 3.69 -5.71
C SER A 72 9.67 4.73 -6.69
N GLU A 73 10.40 5.84 -6.89
CA GLU A 73 10.00 6.92 -7.79
C GLU A 73 9.74 6.46 -9.24
N GLU A 74 10.37 5.36 -9.66
CA GLU A 74 10.23 4.75 -10.99
C GLU A 74 8.89 4.02 -11.17
N GLN A 75 8.19 3.69 -10.07
CA GLN A 75 7.01 2.83 -10.05
C GLN A 75 5.68 3.60 -10.09
N GLN A 76 5.68 4.81 -10.66
CA GLN A 76 4.45 5.61 -10.82
C GLN A 76 3.38 4.88 -11.65
N ASN A 77 3.77 4.11 -12.68
CA ASN A 77 2.81 3.34 -13.50
C ASN A 77 2.17 2.21 -12.71
N ILE A 78 2.94 1.50 -11.87
CA ILE A 78 2.43 0.49 -10.94
C ILE A 78 1.38 1.10 -10.00
N SER A 79 1.68 2.26 -9.42
CA SER A 79 0.74 3.00 -8.57
C SER A 79 -0.56 3.34 -9.32
N LYS A 80 -0.48 3.80 -10.57
CA LYS A 80 -1.67 4.12 -11.38
C LYS A 80 -2.49 2.88 -11.70
N HIS A 81 -1.83 1.78 -12.07
CA HIS A 81 -2.45 0.49 -12.36
C HIS A 81 -3.31 0.01 -11.19
N PHE A 82 -2.72 -0.11 -10.00
CA PHE A 82 -3.43 -0.58 -8.80
C PHE A 82 -4.34 0.49 -8.15
N ALA A 83 -4.35 1.73 -8.67
CA ALA A 83 -5.35 2.75 -8.35
C ALA A 83 -6.57 2.70 -9.30
N GLY A 84 -6.65 1.71 -10.19
CA GLY A 84 -7.76 1.55 -11.13
C GLY A 84 -7.73 2.53 -12.32
N GLN A 85 -6.63 3.25 -12.52
CA GLN A 85 -6.46 4.09 -13.71
C GLN A 85 -6.07 3.17 -14.86
N LYS A 86 -7.03 2.90 -15.76
CA LYS A 86 -6.83 2.04 -16.94
C LYS A 86 -5.58 2.49 -17.73
N GLN A 87 -4.50 1.74 -17.59
CA GLN A 87 -3.39 1.76 -18.54
C GLN A 87 -3.53 0.56 -19.47
N ALA A 88 -3.10 0.70 -20.72
CA ALA A 88 -3.14 -0.35 -21.74
C ALA A 88 -2.08 -1.44 -21.53
N GLU A 89 -1.63 -1.65 -20.29
CA GLU A 89 -0.42 -2.44 -19.99
C GLU A 89 -0.71 -3.92 -19.75
N LYS A 90 0.30 -4.73 -20.09
CA LYS A 90 0.42 -6.16 -19.83
C LYS A 90 0.28 -6.46 -18.33
N GLY A 91 0.01 -7.71 -17.98
CA GLY A 91 -0.03 -8.16 -16.58
C GLY A 91 1.23 -7.75 -15.82
N ILE A 92 1.05 -7.41 -14.55
CA ILE A 92 2.13 -7.10 -13.61
C ILE A 92 2.74 -8.44 -13.19
N ASP A 93 4.05 -8.61 -13.35
CA ASP A 93 4.77 -9.73 -12.75
C ASP A 93 4.92 -9.49 -11.24
N PHE A 94 4.83 -10.56 -10.45
CA PHE A 94 4.95 -10.51 -8.99
C PHE A 94 6.12 -11.36 -8.51
N ASP A 95 6.87 -10.82 -7.55
CA ASP A 95 7.74 -11.61 -6.69
C ASP A 95 6.91 -12.22 -5.56
N PHE A 96 7.46 -13.20 -4.84
CA PHE A 96 6.79 -13.83 -3.71
C PHE A 96 7.71 -13.94 -2.50
N ILE A 97 7.21 -13.50 -1.34
CA ILE A 97 7.87 -13.64 -0.04
C ILE A 97 6.88 -14.36 0.88
N GLU A 98 7.29 -15.45 1.52
CA GLU A 98 6.40 -16.28 2.36
C GLU A 98 5.10 -16.72 1.64
N GLY A 99 5.18 -16.91 0.32
CA GLY A 99 4.04 -17.27 -0.55
C GLY A 99 3.06 -16.13 -0.84
N VAL A 100 3.33 -14.91 -0.35
CA VAL A 100 2.51 -13.72 -0.56
C VAL A 100 3.09 -12.90 -1.72
N PRO A 101 2.27 -12.47 -2.70
CA PRO A 101 2.73 -11.68 -3.83
C PRO A 101 3.21 -10.30 -3.37
N VAL A 102 4.34 -9.83 -3.91
CA VAL A 102 4.90 -8.50 -3.66
C VAL A 102 5.29 -7.84 -4.98
N ILE A 103 5.35 -6.50 -5.01
CA ILE A 103 5.75 -5.77 -6.21
C ILE A 103 7.27 -5.90 -6.41
N PRO A 104 7.75 -6.40 -7.56
CA PRO A 104 9.17 -6.45 -7.86
C PRO A 104 9.80 -5.06 -7.80
N ASP A 105 11.03 -4.98 -7.31
CA ASP A 105 11.80 -3.72 -7.24
C ASP A 105 11.19 -2.61 -6.35
N ALA A 106 10.20 -2.93 -5.52
CA ALA A 106 9.74 -2.05 -4.46
C ALA A 106 10.88 -1.74 -3.46
N LEU A 107 10.91 -0.52 -2.91
CA LEU A 107 11.88 -0.11 -1.89
C LEU A 107 11.80 -0.95 -0.63
N ALA A 108 10.58 -1.36 -0.27
CA ALA A 108 10.36 -2.33 0.78
C ALA A 108 9.16 -3.21 0.42
N ALA A 109 9.26 -4.50 0.74
CA ALA A 109 8.15 -5.44 0.68
C ALA A 109 7.93 -6.00 2.09
N ILE A 110 6.78 -5.71 2.68
CA ILE A 110 6.47 -6.06 4.08
C ILE A 110 5.37 -7.11 4.07
N VAL A 111 5.67 -8.34 4.45
CA VAL A 111 4.69 -9.43 4.51
C VAL A 111 4.08 -9.50 5.89
N CYS A 112 2.75 -9.55 5.94
CA CYS A 112 1.97 -9.56 7.15
C CYS A 112 1.03 -10.76 7.21
N LYS A 113 0.85 -11.31 8.40
CA LYS A 113 -0.36 -12.08 8.75
C LYS A 113 -1.39 -11.12 9.34
N GLY A 114 -2.68 -11.37 9.10
CA GLY A 114 -3.76 -10.61 9.73
C GLY A 114 -3.67 -10.67 11.26
N TYR A 115 -3.77 -9.51 11.91
CA TYR A 115 -3.70 -9.40 13.37
C TYR A 115 -5.03 -8.93 13.98
N SER A 116 -5.59 -7.83 13.47
CA SER A 116 -6.91 -7.35 13.84
C SER A 116 -7.50 -6.44 12.77
N SER A 117 -8.82 -6.24 12.78
CA SER A 117 -9.52 -5.33 11.88
C SER A 117 -10.48 -4.43 12.65
N HIS A 118 -10.49 -3.14 12.35
CA HIS A 118 -11.30 -2.15 13.06
C HIS A 118 -12.06 -1.26 12.07
N PRO A 119 -13.38 -1.45 11.89
CA PRO A 119 -14.22 -0.54 11.13
C PRO A 119 -14.28 0.84 11.79
N ILE A 120 -13.94 1.89 11.04
CA ILE A 120 -13.94 3.28 11.50
C ILE A 120 -14.49 4.17 10.37
N GLY A 121 -15.74 4.60 10.53
CA GLY A 121 -16.41 5.41 9.51
C GLY A 121 -16.65 4.62 8.23
N ASP A 122 -16.14 5.12 7.11
CA ASP A 122 -16.22 4.50 5.78
C ASP A 122 -15.01 3.61 5.42
N HIS A 123 -14.07 3.44 6.36
CA HIS A 123 -12.89 2.61 6.18
C HIS A 123 -12.78 1.53 7.26
N THR A 124 -12.05 0.46 6.98
CA THR A 124 -11.55 -0.48 7.98
C THR A 124 -10.03 -0.38 8.09
N LEU A 125 -9.54 -0.27 9.32
CA LEU A 125 -8.11 -0.41 9.62
C LEU A 125 -7.77 -1.89 9.74
N TYR A 126 -6.95 -2.39 8.81
CA TYR A 126 -6.40 -3.74 8.88
C TYR A 126 -5.01 -3.68 9.49
N VAL A 127 -4.88 -4.26 10.67
CA VAL A 127 -3.62 -4.39 11.38
C VAL A 127 -2.97 -5.71 10.97
N GLY A 128 -1.72 -5.64 10.53
CA GLY A 128 -0.91 -6.79 10.16
C GLY A 128 0.26 -6.97 11.12
N GLU A 129 0.49 -8.20 11.56
CA GLU A 129 1.73 -8.57 12.24
C GLU A 129 2.77 -8.94 11.18
N VAL A 130 3.89 -8.22 11.20
CA VAL A 130 4.96 -8.36 10.20
C VAL A 130 5.70 -9.67 10.44
N ILE A 131 5.74 -10.53 9.42
CA ILE A 131 6.41 -11.83 9.46
C ILE A 131 7.69 -11.88 8.61
N ASP A 132 7.80 -11.03 7.57
CA ASP A 132 9.01 -10.92 6.75
C ASP A 132 9.12 -9.53 6.09
N ILE A 133 10.34 -9.11 5.75
CA ILE A 133 10.64 -7.84 5.09
C ILE A 133 11.76 -8.02 4.04
N GLY A 134 11.50 -7.59 2.81
CA GLY A 134 12.52 -7.30 1.79
C GLY A 134 12.80 -5.79 1.70
N LEU A 135 14.05 -5.41 1.46
CA LEU A 135 14.49 -4.00 1.32
C LEU A 135 15.34 -3.82 0.06
N LYS A 136 15.21 -2.65 -0.57
CA LYS A 136 16.04 -2.18 -1.68
C LYS A 136 16.39 -0.70 -1.49
N GLU A 137 17.51 -0.31 -2.08
CA GLU A 137 17.93 1.10 -2.14
C GLU A 137 17.19 1.84 -3.27
N GLY A 138 17.03 3.16 -3.11
CA GLY A 138 16.43 4.03 -4.12
C GLY A 138 15.63 5.19 -3.51
N ASP A 139 15.12 6.06 -4.37
CA ASP A 139 14.31 7.21 -3.96
C ASP A 139 12.80 6.86 -3.97
N PRO A 140 11.99 7.36 -3.01
CA PRO A 140 10.59 6.99 -2.88
C PRO A 140 9.69 7.75 -3.83
N LEU A 141 8.65 7.07 -4.33
CA LEU A 141 7.51 7.74 -4.93
C LEU A 141 6.73 8.46 -3.83
N THR A 142 6.56 9.77 -3.98
CA THR A 142 5.80 10.59 -3.03
C THR A 142 4.46 11.01 -3.60
N PHE A 143 3.49 11.25 -2.73
CA PHE A 143 2.19 11.80 -3.07
C PHE A 143 1.84 12.99 -2.18
N PHE A 144 1.59 14.14 -2.82
CA PHE A 144 1.27 15.39 -2.16
C PHE A 144 0.25 16.19 -2.98
N ALA A 145 -0.79 16.69 -2.32
CA ALA A 145 -1.84 17.52 -2.91
C ALA A 145 -2.43 16.97 -4.22
N GLY A 146 -2.63 15.64 -4.29
CA GLY A 146 -3.19 14.96 -5.46
C GLY A 146 -2.20 14.73 -6.60
N LYS A 147 -0.89 14.92 -6.38
CA LYS A 147 0.16 14.79 -7.39
C LYS A 147 1.27 13.87 -6.91
N TYR A 148 1.82 13.12 -7.86
CA TYR A 148 3.07 12.38 -7.66
C TYR A 148 4.26 13.35 -7.63
N GLY A 149 5.29 12.99 -6.89
CA GLY A 149 6.58 13.68 -6.88
C GLY A 149 7.71 12.78 -6.38
N SER A 150 8.91 13.34 -6.29
CA SER A 150 10.10 12.72 -5.69
C SER A 150 10.63 13.57 -4.54
N LEU A 151 11.48 12.97 -3.71
CA LEU A 151 12.23 13.74 -2.72
C LEU A 151 13.30 14.60 -3.41
N ALA A 152 13.48 15.83 -2.94
CA ALA A 152 14.64 16.61 -3.32
C ALA A 152 15.90 15.89 -2.79
N LYS A 153 16.93 15.79 -3.63
CA LYS A 153 18.23 15.24 -3.22
C LYS A 153 18.69 15.97 -1.96
N GLN A 154 19.05 15.21 -0.92
CA GLN A 154 19.59 15.81 0.30
C GLN A 154 20.86 16.59 -0.06
N ILE A 155 20.89 17.86 0.33
CA ILE A 155 22.11 18.64 0.35
C ILE A 155 22.78 18.28 1.67
N ILE A 156 23.91 17.57 1.59
CA ILE A 156 24.79 17.27 2.72
C ILE A 156 25.56 18.55 3.09
#